data_AF-A0A3S2CNT4-F1
#
_entry.id   AF-A0A3S2CNT4-F1
#
_cell.length_a   1.000
_cell.length_b   1.000
_cell.length_c   1.000
_cell.angle_alpha   90.00
_cell.angle_beta   90.00
_cell.angle_gamma   90.00
#
_symmetry.space_group_name_H-M   'P 1'
#
loop_
_entity.id
_entity.type
_entity.pdbx_description
1 polymer ?
#
loop_
_entity_poly.entity_id
_entity_poly.type
_entity_poly.pdbx_seq_one_letter_code
_entity_poly.pdbx_strand_id
1 'polypeptide(L)' 'RGLIGFLGIEWDDACLRFHETERTVRTPSRWQVRQPIYSSSVERWKLYGDALDPLKAALGPVLQR' A
#
# COMPACT_ATOMS: atom_id res chain seq x y z
N ARG A 1 -3.17 13.96 -0.20
CA ARG A 1 -3.44 15.34 0.27
C ARG A 1 -4.24 15.37 1.57
N GLY A 2 -5.32 14.58 1.72
CA GLY A 2 -6.16 14.60 2.94
C GLY A 2 -5.41 14.42 4.26
N LEU A 3 -4.46 13.47 4.34
CA LEU A 3 -3.63 13.27 5.55
C LEU A 3 -2.82 14.52 5.93
N ILE A 4 -2.17 15.15 4.95
CA ILE A 4 -1.34 16.34 5.20
C ILE A 4 -2.21 17.52 5.67
N GLY A 5 -3.36 17.73 5.00
CA GLY A 5 -4.31 18.77 5.41
C GLY A 5 -4.92 18.52 6.79
N PHE A 6 -5.20 17.26 7.15
CA PHE A 6 -5.67 16.90 8.49
C PHE A 6 -4.65 17.27 9.59
N LEU A 7 -3.35 17.15 9.30
CA LEU A 7 -2.29 17.54 10.23
C LEU A 7 -2.06 19.05 10.30
N GLY A 8 -2.75 19.85 9.46
CA GLY A 8 -2.59 21.31 9.42
C GLY A 8 -1.24 21.76 8.86
N ILE A 9 -0.57 20.92 8.07
CA ILE A 9 0.74 21.21 7.46
C ILE A 9 0.54 21.56 5.97
N GLU A 10 1.36 22.45 5.45
CA GLU A 10 1.37 22.79 4.02
C GLU A 10 1.78 21.60 3.14
N TRP A 11 1.17 21.52 1.96
CA TRP A 11 1.46 20.46 0.99
C TRP A 11 2.80 20.68 0.28
N ASP A 12 3.58 19.61 0.12
CA ASP A 12 4.79 19.57 -0.72
C ASP A 12 4.67 18.42 -1.72
N ASP A 13 4.95 18.69 -3.00
CA ASP A 13 4.95 17.67 -4.06
C ASP A 13 6.02 16.59 -3.85
N ALA A 14 7.03 16.84 -3.01
CA ALA A 14 7.99 15.83 -2.55
C ALA A 14 7.30 14.62 -1.88
N CYS A 15 6.10 14.79 -1.30
CA CYS A 15 5.30 13.68 -0.79
C CYS A 15 4.98 12.62 -1.87
N LEU A 16 4.95 12.99 -3.15
CA LEU A 16 4.74 12.06 -4.27
C LEU A 16 6.05 11.53 -4.87
N ARG A 17 7.19 12.17 -4.56
CA ARG A 17 8.53 11.83 -5.07
C ARG A 17 9.41 11.15 -4.01
N PHE A 18 8.82 10.48 -3.02
CA PHE A 18 9.54 9.83 -1.92
C PHE A 18 10.63 8.83 -2.38
N HIS A 19 10.49 8.25 -3.58
CA HIS A 19 11.41 7.27 -4.15
C HIS A 19 12.74 7.89 -4.61
N GLU A 20 12.81 9.21 -4.77
CA GLU A 20 14.03 9.95 -5.14
C GLU A 20 14.99 10.14 -3.96
N THR A 21 14.56 9.83 -2.74
CA THR A 21 15.38 10.02 -1.54
C THR A 21 16.55 9.02 -1.48
N GLU A 22 17.74 9.51 -1.11
CA GLU A 22 18.99 8.72 -1.04
C GLU A 22 19.14 7.93 0.26
N ARG A 23 18.27 8.15 1.24
CA ARG A 23 18.34 7.50 2.55
C ARG A 23 18.28 5.97 2.40
N THR A 24 19.06 5.27 3.22
CA THR A 24 19.04 3.80 3.24
C THR A 24 17.76 3.28 3.89
N VAL A 25 17.09 2.34 3.21
CA VAL A 25 15.93 1.62 3.73
C VAL A 25 16.35 0.22 4.18
N ARG A 26 16.19 -0.08 5.47
CA ARG A 26 16.58 -1.35 6.10
C ARG A 26 15.37 -2.23 6.43
N THR A 27 14.42 -2.32 5.50
CA THR A 27 13.22 -3.17 5.63
C THR A 27 13.21 -4.23 4.53
N PRO A 28 12.53 -5.38 4.73
CA PRO A 28 12.32 -6.37 3.66
C PRO A 28 11.65 -5.78 2.42
N SER A 29 10.81 -4.76 2.60
CA SER A 29 10.13 -4.03 1.53
C SER A 29 11.01 -2.99 0.81
N ARG A 30 12.34 -2.95 1.02
CA ARG A 30 13.25 -1.91 0.48
C ARG A 30 13.08 -1.67 -1.03
N TRP A 31 12.90 -2.73 -1.81
CA TRP A 31 12.77 -2.63 -3.25
C TRP A 31 11.43 -1.98 -3.63
N GLN A 32 10.38 -2.32 -2.90
CA GLN A 32 9.04 -1.82 -3.11
C GLN A 32 8.92 -0.33 -2.80
N VAL A 33 9.42 0.10 -1.63
CA VAL A 33 9.30 1.50 -1.18
C VAL A 33 10.24 2.45 -1.93
N ARG A 34 11.11 1.92 -2.80
CA ARG A 34 11.96 2.70 -3.71
C ARG A 34 11.39 2.83 -5.12
N GLN A 35 10.16 2.37 -5.36
CA GLN A 35 9.44 2.59 -6.62
C GLN A 35 8.51 3.81 -6.50
N PRO A 36 8.17 4.47 -7.62
CA PRO A 36 7.04 5.39 -7.67
C PRO A 36 5.74 4.73 -7.20
N ILE A 37 4.71 5.53 -6.93
CA ILE A 37 3.37 5.00 -6.63
C ILE A 37 2.90 4.17 -7.83
N TYR A 38 2.48 2.94 -7.56
CA TYR A 38 2.00 2.02 -8.58
C TYR A 38 0.76 1.27 -8.09
N SER A 39 -0.05 0.75 -9.03
CA SER A 39 -1.26 -0.03 -8.75
C SER A 39 -1.10 -1.54 -8.98
N SER A 40 0.05 -2.02 -9.45
CA SER A 40 0.32 -3.44 -9.78
C SER A 40 0.16 -4.44 -8.62
N SER A 41 0.06 -3.99 -7.37
CA SER A 41 -0.22 -4.85 -6.20
C SER A 41 -1.68 -4.86 -5.78
N VAL A 42 -2.50 -3.97 -6.34
CA VAL A 42 -3.95 -3.93 -6.11
C VAL A 42 -4.55 -5.23 -6.62
N GLU A 43 -5.41 -5.83 -5.80
CA GLU A 43 -6.11 -7.09 -6.13
C GLU A 43 -5.21 -8.30 -6.46
N ARG A 44 -3.91 -8.24 -6.15
CA ARG A 44 -2.98 -9.36 -6.42
C ARG A 44 -3.39 -10.67 -5.75
N TRP A 45 -4.18 -10.60 -4.68
CA TRP A 45 -4.76 -11.77 -4.00
C TRP A 45 -5.63 -12.64 -4.94
N LYS A 46 -6.19 -12.08 -6.02
CA LYS A 46 -7.00 -12.82 -7.01
C LYS A 46 -6.21 -13.93 -7.71
N LEU A 47 -4.89 -13.81 -7.80
CA LEU A 47 -4.02 -14.85 -8.38
C LEU A 47 -4.04 -16.16 -7.59
N TYR A 48 -4.43 -16.12 -6.31
CA TYR A 48 -4.58 -17.32 -5.49
C TYR A 48 -5.95 -18.00 -5.70
N GLY A 49 -6.89 -17.36 -6.41
CA GLY A 49 -8.19 -17.92 -6.76
C GLY A 49 -8.96 -18.49 -5.56
N ASP A 50 -9.36 -19.75 -5.70
CA ASP A 50 -10.19 -20.48 -4.74
C ASP A 50 -9.39 -21.03 -3.55
N ALA A 51 -8.04 -20.99 -3.62
CA ALA A 51 -7.21 -21.41 -2.49
C ALA A 51 -7.44 -20.55 -1.23
N LEU A 52 -8.03 -19.36 -1.38
CA LEU A 52 -8.39 -18.48 -0.27
C LEU A 52 -9.81 -18.70 0.25
N ASP A 53 -10.61 -19.59 -0.33
CA ASP A 53 -12.00 -19.81 0.07
C ASP A 53 -12.17 -20.21 1.55
N PRO A 54 -11.32 -21.08 2.13
CA PRO A 54 -11.37 -21.36 3.56
C PRO A 54 -11.19 -20.10 4.42
N LEU A 55 -10.30 -19.19 4.00
CA LEU A 55 -10.07 -17.92 4.69
C LEU A 55 -11.27 -16.98 4.52
N LYS A 56 -11.86 -16.88 3.32
CA LYS A 56 -13.07 -16.09 3.08
C LYS A 56 -14.22 -16.57 3.95
N ALA A 57 -14.42 -17.88 4.05
CA ALA A 57 -15.44 -18.50 4.89
C ALA A 57 -15.20 -18.21 6.38
N ALA A 58 -13.95 -18.32 6.85
CA ALA A 58 -13.58 -18.03 8.23
C ALA A 58 -13.80 -16.55 8.61
N LEU A 59 -13.57 -15.62 7.68
CA LEU A 59 -13.82 -14.20 7.89
C LEU A 59 -15.33 -13.85 7.84
N GLY A 60 -16.11 -14.58 7.05
CA GLY A 60 -17.57 -14.50 7.07
C GLY A 60 -18.11 -13.06 6.94
N PRO A 61 -18.94 -12.57 7.87
CA PRO A 61 -19.56 -11.24 7.77
C PRO A 61 -18.58 -10.06 7.73
N VAL A 62 -17.37 -10.18 8.30
CA VAL A 62 -16.41 -9.05 8.31
C VAL A 62 -15.81 -8.78 6.92
N LEU A 63 -15.96 -9.73 5.99
CA LEU A 63 -15.52 -9.56 4.60
C LEU A 63 -16.51 -8.72 3.78
N GLN A 64 -17.75 -8.54 4.25
CA GLN A 64 -18.78 -7.74 3.59
C GLN A 64 -18.73 -6.31 4.12
N ARG A 65 -17.84 -5.48 3.57
CA ARG A 65 -17.78 -4.04 3.88
C ARG A 65 -17.58 -3.22 2.62
#